data_AF-A0A427APY7-F1
#
_entry.id   AF-A0A427APY7-F1
#
_cell.length_a   1.000
_cell.length_b   1.000
_cell.length_c   1.000
_cell.angle_alpha   90.00
_cell.angle_beta   90.00
_cell.angle_gamma   90.00
#
_symmetry.space_group_name_H-M   'P 1'
#
loop_
_entity.id
_entity.type
_entity.pdbx_description
1 polymer ?
#
loop_
_entity_poly.entity_id
_entity_poly.type
_entity_poly.pdbx_seq_one_letter_code
_entity_poly.pdbx_strand_id
1 'polypeptide(L)'
;MASTAATSFSLLPTSSRRRSLTAAPPLSGAAALRSPLRRLGFAGAAADPLLVVHVAAKIRSVAGRSWRGSRGVASMAKKSVGDLTAADLKGKKVFVRADLNVPLDENRNITDDTRIRAAVPTIKHLISNGAKVILSSHLVRCSLHNCIVLFYYEFLYDKQVEKADDCIGPEVENLVNALPEGGVLLLENVRFYKEEEKNDPEFAKKLAALADLYVNDAFGTAHRAHASTEGVTKFLKPSVAGFLLQKELDYLVGAVSTPKRPFAAIVGGSKVSSKIGVIESLLEKCDILLLGGGMIFTFYKAQDKFAADAESKLIVLTWQSIAKKLAELSGKGVTTIIGGGDSVAAVEKVGVADAMSHISTGGGASLELLEGKELPGVVALDEAVAVAV
;
A
#
# COMPACT_ATOMS: atom_id res chain seq x y z
N MET A 1 -40.01 -32.89 44.52
CA MET A 1 -40.14 -33.75 45.72
C MET A 1 -38.86 -33.55 46.53
N ALA A 2 -38.89 -32.66 47.53
CA ALA A 2 -38.98 -32.98 48.97
C ALA A 2 -37.77 -33.82 49.43
N SER A 3 -36.99 -33.47 50.45
CA SER A 3 -37.42 -32.92 51.73
C SER A 3 -36.23 -32.36 52.55
N THR A 4 -36.43 -31.17 53.14
CA THR A 4 -36.14 -30.73 54.54
C THR A 4 -34.76 -30.99 55.18
N ALA A 5 -33.98 -29.97 55.61
CA ALA A 5 -34.20 -29.02 56.74
C ALA A 5 -34.14 -29.70 58.13
N ALA A 6 -33.64 -29.16 59.23
CA ALA A 6 -32.94 -27.93 59.62
C ALA A 6 -32.56 -28.08 61.13
N THR A 7 -32.09 -26.99 61.74
CA THR A 7 -32.01 -26.58 63.17
C THR A 7 -30.59 -26.40 63.67
N SER A 8 -30.19 -25.38 64.43
CA SER A 8 -30.76 -24.11 64.95
C SER A 8 -29.53 -23.36 65.55
N PHE A 9 -29.48 -22.10 65.99
CA PHE A 9 -30.41 -21.23 66.70
C PHE A 9 -29.83 -19.79 66.64
N SER A 10 -30.70 -18.79 66.62
CA SER A 10 -30.42 -17.34 66.58
C SER A 10 -29.93 -16.77 67.92
N LEU A 11 -29.38 -15.55 67.90
CA LEU A 11 -29.85 -14.38 68.67
C LEU A 11 -29.19 -13.07 68.17
N LEU A 12 -30.05 -12.06 67.91
CA LEU A 12 -29.80 -10.62 67.62
C LEU A 12 -29.38 -9.86 68.90
N PRO A 13 -29.15 -8.51 68.98
CA PRO A 13 -29.47 -7.43 68.02
C PRO A 13 -28.47 -6.21 67.92
N THR A 14 -28.84 -5.24 67.06
CA THR A 14 -28.71 -3.75 67.20
C THR A 14 -27.31 -3.09 67.21
N SER A 15 -26.93 -2.37 66.15
CA SER A 15 -27.22 -0.95 65.84
C SER A 15 -26.16 0.04 66.34
N SER A 16 -25.58 0.81 65.42
CA SER A 16 -25.54 2.29 65.42
C SER A 16 -24.25 2.86 64.82
N ARG A 17 -24.45 3.90 64.00
CA ARG A 17 -23.45 4.78 63.37
C ARG A 17 -22.72 5.63 64.43
N ARG A 18 -21.42 5.89 64.25
CA ARG A 18 -20.86 7.20 63.84
C ARG A 18 -19.32 7.21 63.82
N ARG A 19 -18.80 8.05 62.93
CA ARG A 19 -17.37 8.39 62.71
C ARG A 19 -16.77 9.18 63.88
N SER A 20 -15.49 8.94 64.19
CA SER A 20 -14.46 9.98 64.31
C SER A 20 -13.04 9.40 64.22
N LEU A 21 -12.11 10.23 63.74
CA LEU A 21 -10.70 9.95 63.39
C LEU A 21 -9.80 9.65 64.60
N THR A 22 -8.71 8.88 64.42
CA THR A 22 -7.28 9.26 64.65
C THR A 22 -6.30 8.06 64.72
N ALA A 23 -5.08 8.29 64.17
CA ALA A 23 -3.75 7.77 64.52
C ALA A 23 -3.32 6.27 64.35
N ALA A 24 -2.18 6.08 63.66
CA ALA A 24 -1.28 4.89 63.65
C ALA A 24 -0.34 4.90 64.88
N PRO A 25 0.66 3.98 65.12
CA PRO A 25 1.22 2.79 64.39
C PRO A 25 1.35 1.55 65.38
N PRO A 26 2.29 0.54 65.34
CA PRO A 26 3.45 0.24 64.46
C PRO A 26 3.63 -1.23 64.00
N LEU A 27 4.67 -1.39 63.14
CA LEU A 27 5.29 -2.62 62.65
C LEU A 27 6.47 -3.06 63.54
N SER A 28 6.59 -4.36 63.79
CA SER A 28 7.79 -5.11 64.23
C SER A 28 7.70 -6.52 63.60
N GLY A 29 8.74 -7.27 63.27
CA GLY A 29 10.19 -7.17 63.40
C GLY A 29 10.86 -8.28 62.54
N ALA A 30 12.15 -8.13 62.31
CA ALA A 30 12.97 -8.84 61.32
C ALA A 30 13.52 -10.21 61.75
N ALA A 31 13.93 -11.03 60.77
CA ALA A 31 15.01 -12.01 60.90
C ALA A 31 15.79 -12.10 59.58
N ALA A 32 17.12 -12.02 59.67
CA ALA A 32 18.07 -12.03 58.55
C ALA A 32 18.91 -13.33 58.54
N LEU A 33 19.48 -13.70 57.38
CA LEU A 33 20.92 -13.95 57.14
C LEU A 33 21.24 -15.05 56.10
N ARG A 34 22.04 -14.62 55.11
CA ARG A 34 23.19 -15.26 54.42
C ARG A 34 22.99 -16.14 53.17
N SER A 35 23.42 -15.55 52.06
CA SER A 35 23.96 -16.19 50.84
C SER A 35 25.48 -16.43 50.97
N PRO A 36 26.08 -17.35 50.18
CA PRO A 36 27.52 -17.43 50.02
C PRO A 36 27.98 -16.73 48.74
N LEU A 37 28.91 -15.78 48.90
CA LEU A 37 29.78 -15.23 47.86
C LEU A 37 30.92 -16.21 47.58
N ARG A 38 31.24 -16.42 46.30
CA ARG A 38 32.60 -16.81 45.86
C ARG A 38 33.09 -15.77 44.86
N ARG A 39 34.29 -15.25 45.11
CA ARG A 39 34.99 -14.17 44.40
C ARG A 39 36.31 -14.70 43.87
N LEU A 40 36.78 -14.18 42.73
CA LEU A 40 38.16 -13.98 42.22
C LEU A 40 38.01 -13.72 40.71
N GLY A 41 38.53 -12.70 40.01
CA GLY A 41 39.53 -11.62 40.19
C GLY A 41 40.07 -11.36 38.76
N PHE A 42 40.04 -10.16 38.17
CA PHE A 42 41.07 -9.09 38.12
C PHE A 42 40.41 -7.88 37.39
N ALA A 43 40.27 -6.66 37.95
CA ALA A 43 41.22 -5.52 37.93
C ALA A 43 41.78 -5.21 36.52
N GLY A 44 41.69 -4.02 35.92
CA GLY A 44 41.16 -2.70 36.27
C GLY A 44 41.68 -1.69 35.23
N ALA A 45 40.94 -0.62 34.94
CA ALA A 45 41.48 0.67 34.46
C ALA A 45 40.36 1.71 34.49
N ALA A 46 40.71 2.88 35.03
CA ALA A 46 39.81 3.95 35.45
C ALA A 46 39.15 4.71 34.30
N ALA A 47 37.93 5.17 34.52
CA ALA A 47 37.29 6.21 33.73
C ALA A 47 36.86 7.37 34.65
N ASP A 48 37.22 8.55 34.16
CA ASP A 48 37.18 9.92 34.67
C ASP A 48 35.82 10.38 35.27
N PRO A 49 35.76 11.07 36.44
CA PRO A 49 34.51 11.48 37.07
C PRO A 49 34.02 12.89 36.66
N LEU A 50 34.00 13.22 35.36
CA LEU A 50 33.43 14.46 34.85
C LEU A 50 32.60 14.24 33.57
N LEU A 51 31.47 13.53 33.67
CA LEU A 51 30.36 13.61 32.70
C LEU A 51 29.13 12.81 33.14
N VAL A 52 28.58 13.11 34.32
CA VAL A 52 27.23 12.63 34.70
C VAL A 52 26.49 13.72 35.46
N VAL A 53 25.80 14.61 34.73
CA VAL A 53 24.67 15.37 35.29
C VAL A 53 23.59 15.54 34.21
N HIS A 54 22.35 15.26 34.63
CA HIS A 54 21.05 15.59 33.99
C HIS A 54 20.45 14.63 32.96
N VAL A 55 19.93 13.47 33.41
CA VAL A 55 18.57 13.02 33.03
C VAL A 55 17.92 12.26 34.19
N ALA A 56 17.25 12.95 35.12
CA ALA A 56 16.25 12.36 36.02
C ALA A 56 15.45 13.44 36.74
N ALA A 57 14.38 13.97 36.11
CA ALA A 57 13.22 14.55 36.81
C ALA A 57 12.12 15.01 35.82
N LYS A 58 11.29 14.09 35.31
CA LYS A 58 9.86 14.38 35.07
C LYS A 58 9.03 13.12 34.87
N ILE A 59 8.88 12.33 35.93
CA ILE A 59 7.78 11.35 36.04
C ILE A 59 6.89 11.83 37.19
N ARG A 60 5.76 12.45 36.83
CA ARG A 60 4.49 12.66 37.58
C ARG A 60 3.91 14.05 37.27
N SER A 61 3.03 14.11 36.27
CA SER A 61 1.79 14.92 36.30
C SER A 61 1.04 14.89 34.96
N VAL A 62 0.56 13.72 34.52
CA VAL A 62 -0.59 13.66 33.58
C VAL A 62 -1.46 12.45 33.95
N ALA A 63 -2.06 12.49 35.14
CA ALA A 63 -3.28 11.75 35.43
C ALA A 63 -4.42 12.76 35.31
N GLY A 64 -5.19 12.70 34.21
CA GLY A 64 -6.25 13.66 33.92
C GLY A 64 -6.11 14.34 32.57
N ARG A 65 -6.09 13.57 31.49
CA ARG A 65 -6.50 14.01 30.15
C ARG A 65 -6.84 12.77 29.34
N SER A 66 -8.11 12.61 29.00
CA SER A 66 -8.60 11.57 28.10
C SER A 66 -7.88 11.69 26.76
N TRP A 67 -6.86 10.87 26.55
CA TRP A 67 -6.14 10.81 25.29
C TRP A 67 -7.05 10.11 24.27
N ARG A 68 -7.59 10.93 23.37
CA ARG A 68 -8.33 10.57 22.16
C ARG A 68 -7.65 9.39 21.46
N GLY A 69 -8.45 8.37 21.15
CA GLY A 69 -8.01 7.11 20.59
C GLY A 69 -6.96 7.22 19.49
N SER A 70 -6.10 6.21 19.47
CA SER A 70 -5.29 5.78 18.35
C SER A 70 -5.94 6.18 17.02
N ARG A 71 -5.23 6.95 16.20
CA ARG A 71 -5.60 7.11 14.79
C ARG A 71 -5.63 5.71 14.19
N GLY A 72 -6.84 5.16 14.04
CA GLY A 72 -7.03 3.92 13.33
C GLY A 72 -6.46 4.10 11.94
N VAL A 73 -5.62 3.16 11.53
CA VAL A 73 -5.40 2.92 10.10
C VAL A 73 -6.79 2.74 9.52
N ALA A 74 -7.25 3.69 8.70
CA ALA A 74 -8.51 3.54 7.99
C ALA A 74 -8.48 2.17 7.30
N SER A 75 -9.57 1.41 7.41
CA SER A 75 -9.69 0.13 6.72
C SER A 75 -9.44 0.38 5.23
N MET A 76 -8.30 -0.05 4.71
CA MET A 76 -7.89 0.19 3.31
C MET A 76 -8.70 -0.63 2.30
N ALA A 77 -9.86 -1.16 2.70
CA ALA A 77 -10.78 -1.85 1.83
C ALA A 77 -11.53 -0.81 1.01
N LYS A 78 -11.04 -0.51 -0.19
CA LYS A 78 -11.71 0.37 -1.14
C LYS A 78 -12.72 -0.43 -1.95
N LYS A 79 -13.85 0.21 -2.29
CA LYS A 79 -14.84 -0.38 -3.18
C LYS A 79 -14.21 -0.63 -4.54
N SER A 80 -14.45 -1.80 -5.11
CA SER A 80 -13.95 -2.22 -6.42
C SER A 80 -15.07 -2.26 -7.45
N VAL A 81 -14.69 -2.30 -8.73
CA VAL A 81 -15.59 -2.59 -9.84
C VAL A 81 -16.30 -3.94 -9.65
N GLY A 82 -15.67 -4.91 -8.97
CA GLY A 82 -16.29 -6.19 -8.62
C GLY A 82 -17.43 -6.09 -7.60
N ASP A 83 -17.53 -4.98 -6.86
CA ASP A 83 -18.61 -4.71 -5.92
C ASP A 83 -19.81 -4.00 -6.58
N LEU A 84 -19.71 -3.66 -7.87
CA LEU A 84 -20.79 -3.07 -8.63
C LEU A 84 -21.64 -4.16 -9.28
N THR A 85 -22.96 -4.01 -9.22
CA THR A 85 -23.87 -4.96 -9.87
C THR A 85 -24.00 -4.64 -11.36
N ALA A 86 -24.46 -5.62 -12.15
CA ALA A 86 -24.76 -5.39 -13.56
C ALA A 86 -25.77 -4.24 -13.77
N ALA A 87 -26.71 -4.06 -12.83
CA ALA A 87 -27.68 -2.97 -12.87
C ALA A 87 -27.04 -1.59 -12.63
N ASP A 88 -25.97 -1.53 -11.84
CA ASP A 88 -25.22 -0.29 -11.59
C ASP A 88 -24.40 0.15 -12.80
N LEU A 89 -24.06 -0.78 -13.70
CA LEU A 89 -23.16 -0.55 -14.85
C LEU A 89 -23.89 -0.44 -16.19
N LYS A 90 -25.03 -1.12 -16.35
CA LYS A 90 -25.74 -1.20 -17.63
C LYS A 90 -26.17 0.18 -18.14
N GLY A 91 -25.73 0.53 -19.35
CA GLY A 91 -26.05 1.79 -20.03
C GLY A 91 -25.36 3.03 -19.45
N LYS A 92 -24.58 2.88 -18.37
CA LYS A 92 -23.87 3.98 -17.72
C LYS A 92 -22.58 4.32 -18.44
N LYS A 93 -22.24 5.61 -18.46
CA LYS A 93 -20.97 6.13 -18.94
C LYS A 93 -19.94 6.04 -17.84
N VAL A 94 -18.86 5.28 -18.08
CA VAL A 94 -17.85 4.98 -17.07
C VAL A 94 -16.53 5.62 -17.46
N PHE A 95 -16.08 6.59 -16.67
CA PHE A 95 -14.75 7.16 -16.82
C PHE A 95 -13.73 6.22 -16.16
N VAL A 96 -12.88 5.60 -16.96
CA VAL A 96 -11.84 4.68 -16.49
C VAL A 96 -10.48 5.35 -16.63
N ARG A 97 -9.79 5.53 -15.51
CA ARG A 97 -8.40 5.97 -15.50
C ARG A 97 -7.49 4.75 -15.53
N ALA A 98 -6.86 4.46 -16.68
CA ALA A 98 -5.94 3.33 -16.86
C ALA A 98 -4.48 3.81 -16.97
N ASP A 99 -3.51 2.97 -16.59
CA ASP A 99 -2.10 3.22 -16.86
C ASP A 99 -1.70 2.60 -18.20
N LEU A 100 -1.67 3.41 -19.26
CA LEU A 100 -1.24 3.03 -20.61
C LEU A 100 0.11 3.69 -20.95
N ASN A 101 0.85 4.13 -19.93
CA ASN A 101 2.17 4.71 -20.13
C ASN A 101 3.19 3.58 -20.38
N VAL A 102 3.17 3.06 -21.60
CA VAL A 102 4.03 1.97 -22.08
C VAL A 102 5.33 2.49 -22.70
N PRO A 103 6.44 1.76 -22.60
CA PRO A 103 7.67 2.11 -23.29
C PRO A 103 7.50 1.97 -24.81
N LEU A 104 8.13 2.90 -25.53
CA LEU A 104 8.12 2.94 -26.99
C LEU A 104 9.55 2.85 -27.53
N ASP A 105 9.71 2.24 -28.71
CA ASP A 105 10.95 2.30 -29.49
C ASP A 105 11.10 3.63 -30.25
N GLU A 106 12.21 3.78 -30.98
CA GLU A 106 12.49 4.98 -31.79
C GLU A 106 11.43 5.23 -32.89
N ASN A 107 10.75 4.16 -33.34
CA ASN A 107 9.68 4.21 -34.34
C ASN A 107 8.30 4.44 -33.71
N ARG A 108 8.23 4.63 -32.38
CA ARG A 108 7.02 4.76 -31.56
C ARG A 108 6.19 3.47 -31.46
N ASN A 109 6.75 2.31 -31.78
CA ASN A 109 6.11 1.03 -31.52
C ASN A 109 6.22 0.66 -30.05
N ILE A 110 5.23 -0.06 -29.55
CA ILE A 110 5.17 -0.49 -28.15
C ILE A 110 6.14 -1.66 -27.96
N THR A 111 7.06 -1.53 -27.01
CA THR A 111 8.08 -2.56 -26.73
C THR A 111 7.69 -3.47 -25.57
N ASP A 112 6.85 -2.98 -24.66
CA ASP A 112 6.24 -3.74 -23.58
C ASP A 112 4.80 -3.25 -23.36
N ASP A 113 3.86 -4.17 -23.50
CA ASP A 113 2.42 -3.99 -23.45
C ASP A 113 1.81 -4.53 -22.14
N THR A 114 2.64 -4.89 -21.15
CA THR A 114 2.21 -5.43 -19.86
C THR A 114 1.19 -4.54 -19.17
N ARG A 115 1.37 -3.21 -19.22
CA ARG A 115 0.42 -2.27 -18.61
C ARG A 115 -0.95 -2.26 -19.31
N ILE A 116 -0.96 -2.42 -20.64
CA ILE A 116 -2.19 -2.49 -21.43
C ILE A 116 -2.94 -3.77 -21.08
N ARG A 117 -2.26 -4.93 -21.12
CA ARG A 117 -2.85 -6.21 -20.71
C ARG A 117 -3.40 -6.17 -19.30
N ALA A 118 -2.74 -5.46 -18.40
CA ALA A 118 -3.15 -5.40 -17.00
C ALA A 118 -4.45 -4.59 -16.78
N ALA A 119 -4.80 -3.67 -17.68
CA ALA A 119 -6.08 -2.95 -17.67
C ALA A 119 -7.24 -3.72 -18.33
N VAL A 120 -6.93 -4.71 -19.19
CA VAL A 120 -7.94 -5.49 -19.96
C VAL A 120 -9.01 -6.14 -19.07
N PRO A 121 -8.70 -6.77 -17.91
CA PRO A 121 -9.71 -7.42 -17.08
C PRO A 121 -10.81 -6.45 -16.62
N THR A 122 -10.43 -5.25 -16.18
CA THR A 122 -11.37 -4.21 -15.73
C THR A 122 -12.27 -3.79 -16.88
N ILE A 123 -11.69 -3.56 -18.06
CA ILE A 123 -12.46 -3.10 -19.22
C ILE A 123 -13.41 -4.18 -19.73
N LYS A 124 -12.95 -5.44 -19.82
CA LYS A 124 -13.81 -6.58 -20.22
C LYS A 124 -15.00 -6.74 -19.27
N HIS A 125 -14.78 -6.58 -17.96
CA HIS A 125 -15.85 -6.66 -16.98
C HIS A 125 -16.89 -5.55 -17.18
N LEU A 126 -16.48 -4.30 -17.37
CA LEU A 126 -17.38 -3.18 -17.64
C LEU A 126 -18.22 -3.40 -18.91
N ILE A 127 -17.58 -3.84 -20.00
CA ILE A 127 -18.25 -4.12 -21.27
C ILE A 127 -19.26 -5.26 -21.13
N SER A 128 -18.88 -6.35 -20.46
CA SER A 128 -19.76 -7.51 -20.26
C SER A 128 -21.03 -7.17 -19.48
N ASN A 129 -20.98 -6.13 -18.65
CA ASN A 129 -22.13 -5.60 -17.90
C ASN A 129 -22.88 -4.48 -18.64
N GLY A 130 -22.55 -4.20 -19.90
CA GLY A 130 -23.24 -3.21 -20.74
C GLY A 130 -22.88 -1.75 -20.46
N ALA A 131 -21.73 -1.50 -19.81
CA ALA A 131 -21.24 -0.14 -19.60
C ALA A 131 -20.70 0.47 -20.90
N LYS A 132 -20.75 1.80 -20.98
CA LYS A 132 -20.12 2.62 -22.02
C LYS A 132 -18.79 3.11 -21.48
N VAL A 133 -17.68 2.51 -21.93
CA VAL A 133 -16.36 2.72 -21.32
C VAL A 133 -15.66 3.91 -21.96
N ILE A 134 -15.26 4.89 -21.15
CA ILE A 134 -14.48 6.06 -21.55
C ILE A 134 -13.09 5.92 -20.91
N LEU A 135 -12.12 5.44 -21.68
CA LEU A 135 -10.75 5.24 -21.23
C LEU A 135 -9.96 6.53 -21.28
N SER A 136 -9.30 6.85 -20.18
CA SER A 136 -8.33 7.94 -20.09
C SER A 136 -6.98 7.41 -19.62
N SER A 137 -5.92 7.92 -20.22
CA SER A 137 -4.56 7.62 -19.78
C SER A 137 -3.62 8.78 -20.05
N HIS A 138 -2.37 8.63 -19.61
CA HIS A 138 -1.27 9.48 -20.00
C HIS A 138 -0.23 8.64 -20.71
N LEU A 139 0.50 9.27 -21.64
CA LEU A 139 1.69 8.70 -22.25
C LEU A 139 2.76 9.78 -22.28
N VAL A 140 4.01 9.46 -21.94
CA VAL A 140 5.04 10.50 -21.90
C VAL A 140 5.27 11.05 -23.31
N ARG A 141 4.93 12.34 -23.51
CA ARG A 141 5.27 13.13 -24.71
C ARG A 141 4.84 12.49 -26.04
N CYS A 142 3.75 11.72 -26.05
CA CYS A 142 3.22 11.06 -27.25
C CYS A 142 1.68 10.99 -27.20
N SER A 143 1.07 10.88 -28.39
CA SER A 143 -0.35 10.54 -28.55
C SER A 143 -0.59 9.06 -28.26
N LEU A 144 -1.79 8.71 -27.80
CA LEU A 144 -2.19 7.33 -27.47
C LEU A 144 -2.58 6.48 -28.70
N HIS A 145 -2.27 6.93 -29.93
CA HIS A 145 -2.68 6.26 -31.18
C HIS A 145 -2.32 4.77 -31.24
N ASN A 146 -1.10 4.38 -30.84
CA ASN A 146 -0.66 2.98 -30.92
C ASN A 146 -1.27 2.08 -29.82
N CYS A 147 -1.78 2.66 -28.73
CA CYS A 147 -2.44 1.88 -27.66
C CYS A 147 -3.76 1.28 -28.14
N ILE A 148 -4.45 1.99 -29.06
CA ILE A 148 -5.70 1.53 -29.68
C ILE A 148 -5.48 0.19 -30.36
N VAL A 149 -4.44 0.12 -31.19
CA VAL A 149 -4.11 -1.07 -31.99
C VAL A 149 -3.95 -2.29 -31.09
N LEU A 150 -3.22 -2.17 -29.97
CA LEU A 150 -3.08 -3.27 -29.02
C LEU A 150 -4.38 -3.63 -28.31
N PHE A 151 -5.22 -2.65 -27.97
CA PHE A 151 -6.53 -2.96 -27.46
C PHE A 151 -7.35 -3.75 -28.48
N TYR A 152 -7.34 -3.39 -29.77
CA TYR A 152 -7.98 -4.22 -30.81
C TYR A 152 -7.43 -5.64 -30.85
N TYR A 153 -6.11 -5.83 -30.74
CA TYR A 153 -5.48 -7.15 -30.77
C TYR A 153 -5.78 -8.00 -29.51
N GLU A 154 -5.75 -7.41 -28.31
CA GLU A 154 -5.97 -8.09 -27.01
C GLU A 154 -7.46 -8.24 -26.62
N PHE A 155 -8.35 -7.39 -27.19
CA PHE A 155 -9.79 -7.41 -26.89
C PHE A 155 -10.56 -8.55 -27.57
N LEU A 156 -9.95 -9.25 -28.53
CA LEU A 156 -10.57 -10.21 -29.46
C LEU A 156 -11.44 -9.53 -30.53
N TYR A 157 -11.07 -9.75 -31.80
CA TYR A 157 -11.80 -9.81 -33.09
C TYR A 157 -13.16 -9.12 -33.36
N ASP A 158 -13.93 -8.64 -32.37
CA ASP A 158 -15.38 -8.35 -32.56
C ASP A 158 -15.89 -7.06 -31.89
N LYS A 159 -15.01 -6.28 -31.22
CA LYS A 159 -15.40 -5.00 -30.61
C LYS A 159 -14.47 -3.87 -31.05
N GLN A 160 -15.08 -2.80 -31.57
CA GLN A 160 -14.39 -1.63 -32.09
C GLN A 160 -14.08 -0.66 -30.94
N VAL A 161 -12.81 -0.34 -30.73
CA VAL A 161 -12.35 0.72 -29.81
C VAL A 161 -12.25 2.02 -30.61
N GLU A 162 -13.10 3.00 -30.31
CA GLU A 162 -13.01 4.32 -30.91
C GLU A 162 -11.98 5.17 -30.19
N LYS A 163 -11.41 6.16 -30.87
CA LYS A 163 -10.46 7.11 -30.27
C LYS A 163 -10.92 8.52 -30.56
N ALA A 164 -10.96 9.34 -29.51
CA ALA A 164 -11.13 10.77 -29.63
C ALA A 164 -9.78 11.46 -29.89
N ASP A 165 -9.80 12.57 -30.63
CA ASP A 165 -8.60 13.39 -30.86
C ASP A 165 -8.30 14.37 -29.73
N ASP A 166 -9.20 14.47 -28.76
CA ASP A 166 -9.04 15.25 -27.53
C ASP A 166 -9.59 14.46 -26.33
N CYS A 167 -9.38 14.96 -25.11
CA CYS A 167 -9.99 14.42 -23.89
C CYS A 167 -11.18 15.24 -23.38
N ILE A 168 -11.39 16.45 -23.90
CA ILE A 168 -12.51 17.33 -23.56
C ILE A 168 -13.06 18.05 -24.79
N GLY A 169 -14.25 18.63 -24.68
CA GLY A 169 -14.85 19.47 -25.72
C GLY A 169 -16.07 18.84 -26.40
N PRO A 170 -16.77 19.63 -27.24
CA PRO A 170 -18.06 19.22 -27.80
C PRO A 170 -17.96 17.99 -28.72
N GLU A 171 -16.85 17.81 -29.42
CA GLU A 171 -16.62 16.63 -30.25
C GLU A 171 -16.51 15.35 -29.41
N VAL A 172 -15.80 15.41 -28.29
CA VAL A 172 -15.69 14.29 -27.33
C VAL A 172 -17.04 13.98 -26.70
N GLU A 173 -17.81 15.00 -26.31
CA GLU A 173 -19.16 14.82 -25.79
C GLU A 173 -20.08 14.11 -26.80
N ASN A 174 -19.99 14.48 -28.08
CA ASN A 174 -20.75 13.84 -29.15
C ASN A 174 -20.36 12.37 -29.33
N LEU A 175 -19.05 12.06 -29.34
CA LEU A 175 -18.55 10.67 -29.41
C LEU A 175 -19.03 9.84 -28.22
N VAL A 176 -18.95 10.40 -27.01
CA VAL A 176 -19.41 9.74 -25.78
C VAL A 176 -20.92 9.47 -25.81
N ASN A 177 -21.71 10.40 -26.34
CA ASN A 177 -23.16 10.23 -26.44
C ASN A 177 -23.56 9.23 -27.54
N ALA A 178 -22.78 9.14 -28.62
CA ALA A 178 -22.97 8.17 -29.71
C ALA A 178 -22.51 6.75 -29.33
N LEU A 179 -21.72 6.59 -28.26
CA LEU A 179 -21.13 5.31 -27.87
C LEU A 179 -22.23 4.26 -27.56
N PRO A 180 -22.24 3.09 -28.21
CA PRO A 180 -23.20 2.03 -27.94
C PRO A 180 -22.91 1.35 -26.59
N GLU A 181 -23.88 0.60 -26.06
CA GLU A 181 -23.65 -0.24 -24.87
C GLU A 181 -22.55 -1.27 -25.14
N GLY A 182 -21.58 -1.36 -24.22
CA GLY A 182 -20.38 -2.18 -24.41
C GLY A 182 -19.35 -1.59 -25.39
N GLY A 183 -19.56 -0.36 -25.85
CA GLY A 183 -18.57 0.40 -26.62
C GLY A 183 -17.44 0.93 -25.75
N VAL A 184 -16.29 1.17 -26.38
CA VAL A 184 -15.09 1.72 -25.74
C VAL A 184 -14.62 2.94 -26.52
N LEU A 185 -14.46 4.07 -25.84
CA LEU A 185 -13.84 5.28 -26.36
C LEU A 185 -12.54 5.54 -25.61
N LEU A 186 -11.42 5.64 -26.33
CA LEU A 186 -10.14 6.10 -25.80
C LEU A 186 -9.99 7.60 -26.01
N LEU A 187 -9.89 8.35 -24.90
CA LEU A 187 -9.57 9.77 -24.93
C LEU A 187 -8.10 9.99 -25.30
N GLU A 188 -7.80 11.15 -25.87
CA GLU A 188 -6.40 11.55 -26.08
C GLU A 188 -5.68 11.78 -24.74
N ASN A 189 -4.35 11.83 -24.81
CA ASN A 189 -3.47 11.99 -23.66
C ASN A 189 -3.84 13.19 -22.77
N VAL A 190 -4.30 12.90 -21.54
CA VAL A 190 -4.76 13.94 -20.60
C VAL A 190 -3.66 14.93 -20.20
N ARG A 191 -2.38 14.57 -20.34
CA ARG A 191 -1.24 15.45 -20.03
C ARG A 191 -0.90 16.44 -21.15
N PHE A 192 -1.65 16.45 -22.26
CA PHE A 192 -1.60 17.57 -23.20
C PHE A 192 -2.16 18.86 -22.58
N TYR A 193 -3.01 18.73 -21.55
CA TYR A 193 -3.44 19.82 -20.69
C TYR A 193 -2.52 19.94 -19.49
N LYS A 194 -1.98 21.14 -19.25
CA LYS A 194 -1.12 21.42 -18.08
C LYS A 194 -1.90 21.43 -16.77
N GLU A 195 -3.21 21.59 -16.90
CA GLU A 195 -4.23 21.59 -15.86
C GLU A 195 -4.33 20.22 -15.17
N GLU A 196 -4.04 19.12 -15.88
CA GLU A 196 -4.04 17.75 -15.35
C GLU A 196 -3.11 17.61 -14.14
N GLU A 197 -1.83 17.98 -14.30
CA GLU A 197 -0.81 17.82 -13.25
C GLU A 197 -1.01 18.80 -12.08
N LYS A 198 -1.75 19.89 -12.31
CA LYS A 198 -2.10 20.89 -11.30
C LYS A 198 -3.37 20.53 -10.52
N ASN A 199 -4.06 19.46 -10.91
CA ASN A 199 -5.36 19.10 -10.36
C ASN A 199 -6.37 20.24 -10.44
N ASP A 200 -6.43 20.89 -11.61
CA ASP A 200 -7.33 22.02 -11.81
C ASP A 200 -8.80 21.57 -11.68
N PRO A 201 -9.61 22.19 -10.80
CA PRO A 201 -10.99 21.79 -10.58
C PRO A 201 -11.90 21.94 -11.81
N GLU A 202 -11.67 22.96 -12.65
CA GLU A 202 -12.48 23.19 -13.85
C GLU A 202 -12.17 22.14 -14.91
N PHE A 203 -10.90 21.77 -15.05
CA PHE A 203 -10.50 20.67 -15.92
C PHE A 203 -11.05 19.32 -15.43
N ALA A 204 -10.97 19.03 -14.14
CA ALA A 204 -11.57 17.83 -13.55
C ALA A 204 -13.09 17.77 -13.75
N LYS A 205 -13.79 18.91 -13.66
CA LYS A 205 -15.23 19.02 -13.90
C LYS A 205 -15.59 18.73 -15.37
N LYS A 206 -14.78 19.20 -16.32
CA LYS A 206 -14.97 18.90 -17.75
C LYS A 206 -14.80 17.41 -18.04
N LEU A 207 -13.79 16.76 -17.46
CA LEU A 207 -13.63 15.30 -17.58
C LEU A 207 -14.81 14.54 -16.95
N ALA A 208 -15.24 14.98 -15.76
CA ALA A 208 -16.36 14.37 -15.06
C ALA A 208 -17.69 14.51 -15.81
N ALA A 209 -17.91 15.60 -16.55
CA ALA A 209 -19.14 15.80 -17.32
C ALA A 209 -19.40 14.73 -18.39
N LEU A 210 -18.36 13.99 -18.79
CA LEU A 210 -18.46 12.92 -19.78
C LEU A 210 -19.07 11.62 -19.21
N ALA A 211 -19.09 11.43 -17.90
CA ALA A 211 -19.40 10.14 -17.29
C ALA A 211 -20.40 10.24 -16.13
N ASP A 212 -20.95 9.09 -15.76
CA ASP A 212 -21.83 8.93 -14.60
C ASP A 212 -21.06 8.38 -13.38
N LEU A 213 -20.04 7.55 -13.61
CA LEU A 213 -19.22 6.94 -12.55
C LEU A 213 -17.74 6.90 -12.92
N TYR A 214 -16.92 6.72 -11.89
CA TYR A 214 -15.46 6.72 -11.99
C TYR A 214 -14.85 5.40 -11.54
N VAL A 215 -13.90 4.90 -12.34
CA VAL A 215 -13.06 3.73 -12.03
C VAL A 215 -11.60 4.13 -12.14
N ASN A 216 -10.85 4.02 -11.04
CA ASN A 216 -9.41 4.19 -11.06
C ASN A 216 -8.72 2.83 -11.16
N ASP A 217 -8.08 2.57 -12.29
CA ASP A 217 -7.29 1.36 -12.55
C ASP A 217 -5.81 1.70 -12.84
N ALA A 218 -5.34 2.88 -12.40
CA ALA A 218 -4.00 3.39 -12.67
C ALA A 218 -3.19 3.60 -11.38
N PHE A 219 -2.85 2.51 -10.70
CA PHE A 219 -2.12 2.54 -9.42
C PHE A 219 -0.81 3.35 -9.50
N GLY A 220 -0.05 3.23 -10.59
CA GLY A 220 1.21 3.98 -10.79
C GLY A 220 1.08 5.50 -10.77
N THR A 221 -0.12 6.04 -11.03
CA THR A 221 -0.40 7.49 -10.93
C THR A 221 -1.18 7.90 -9.69
N ALA A 222 -1.65 6.94 -8.89
CA ALA A 222 -2.49 7.22 -7.73
C ALA A 222 -1.75 7.98 -6.60
N HIS A 223 -0.41 7.95 -6.58
CA HIS A 223 0.41 8.74 -5.66
C HIS A 223 0.40 10.25 -5.96
N ARG A 224 -0.13 10.67 -7.12
CA ARG A 224 -0.23 12.08 -7.50
C ARG A 224 -1.70 12.51 -7.48
N ALA A 225 -1.93 13.66 -6.87
CA ALA A 225 -3.22 14.35 -6.96
C ALA A 225 -3.27 15.07 -8.32
N HIS A 226 -3.72 14.38 -9.36
CA HIS A 226 -3.99 14.98 -10.67
C HIS A 226 -5.51 15.06 -10.90
N ALA A 227 -5.93 15.83 -11.89
CA ALA A 227 -7.35 15.98 -12.21
C ALA A 227 -8.01 14.64 -12.56
N SER A 228 -7.38 13.85 -13.44
CA SER A 228 -7.90 12.54 -13.87
C SER A 228 -7.79 11.41 -12.84
N THR A 229 -7.02 11.58 -11.76
CA THR A 229 -6.78 10.55 -10.73
C THR A 229 -7.50 10.84 -9.41
N GLU A 230 -7.55 12.11 -8.99
CA GLU A 230 -8.14 12.57 -7.73
C GLU A 230 -9.27 13.57 -7.98
N GLY A 231 -9.05 14.57 -8.83
CA GLY A 231 -9.98 15.68 -9.03
C GLY A 231 -11.38 15.26 -9.49
N VAL A 232 -11.45 14.32 -10.44
CA VAL A 232 -12.72 13.80 -10.99
C VAL A 232 -13.61 13.13 -9.94
N THR A 233 -13.04 12.59 -8.87
CA THR A 233 -13.79 11.87 -7.81
C THR A 233 -14.68 12.80 -6.98
N LYS A 234 -14.43 14.12 -7.03
CA LYS A 234 -15.25 15.16 -6.39
C LYS A 234 -16.59 15.36 -7.10
N PHE A 235 -16.68 14.97 -8.37
CA PHE A 235 -17.83 15.17 -9.23
C PHE A 235 -18.51 13.86 -9.63
N LEU A 236 -17.75 12.77 -9.75
CA LEU A 236 -18.25 11.44 -10.13
C LEU A 236 -18.45 10.54 -8.92
N LYS A 237 -19.65 9.98 -8.78
CA LYS A 237 -19.99 8.98 -7.76
C LYS A 237 -20.87 7.88 -8.37
N PRO A 238 -20.60 6.59 -8.10
CA PRO A 238 -19.52 6.08 -7.25
C PRO A 238 -18.12 6.22 -7.88
N SER A 239 -17.11 6.28 -7.02
CA SER A 239 -15.68 6.29 -7.37
C SER A 239 -15.02 5.02 -6.84
N VAL A 240 -14.70 4.07 -7.71
CA VAL A 240 -14.23 2.72 -7.32
C VAL A 240 -12.86 2.37 -7.88
N ALA A 241 -12.20 1.38 -7.30
CA ALA A 241 -10.99 0.77 -7.83
C ALA A 241 -11.31 -0.16 -9.01
N GLY A 242 -10.47 -0.17 -10.04
CA GLY A 242 -10.44 -1.27 -11.00
C GLY A 242 -9.68 -2.49 -10.43
N PHE A 243 -9.64 -3.60 -11.18
CA PHE A 243 -9.02 -4.83 -10.69
C PHE A 243 -7.51 -4.73 -10.56
N LEU A 244 -6.81 -3.96 -11.41
CA LEU A 244 -5.38 -3.74 -11.25
C LEU A 244 -5.10 -2.99 -9.95
N LEU A 245 -5.79 -1.86 -9.75
CA LEU A 245 -5.58 -1.04 -8.55
C LEU A 245 -5.95 -1.82 -7.28
N GLN A 246 -7.06 -2.56 -7.29
CA GLN A 246 -7.45 -3.43 -6.18
C GLN A 246 -6.35 -4.47 -5.90
N LYS A 247 -5.88 -5.19 -6.92
CA LYS A 247 -4.82 -6.20 -6.77
C LYS A 247 -3.54 -5.58 -6.17
N GLU A 248 -3.15 -4.39 -6.62
CA GLU A 248 -1.99 -3.68 -6.06
C GLU A 248 -2.17 -3.37 -4.56
N LEU A 249 -3.36 -2.90 -4.16
CA LEU A 249 -3.65 -2.66 -2.75
C LEU A 249 -3.67 -3.96 -1.93
N ASP A 250 -4.30 -5.01 -2.44
CA ASP A 250 -4.38 -6.31 -1.76
C ASP A 250 -2.99 -6.90 -1.49
N TYR A 251 -2.10 -6.86 -2.49
CA TYR A 251 -0.74 -7.36 -2.33
C TYR A 251 0.12 -6.43 -1.48
N LEU A 252 0.12 -5.12 -1.72
CA LEU A 252 1.04 -4.21 -1.03
C LEU A 252 0.58 -3.86 0.39
N VAL A 253 -0.70 -3.52 0.57
CA VAL A 253 -1.24 -3.23 1.91
C VAL A 253 -1.46 -4.51 2.68
N GLY A 254 -2.06 -5.53 2.06
CA GLY A 254 -2.35 -6.80 2.73
C GLY A 254 -1.06 -7.48 3.21
N ALA A 255 -0.04 -7.59 2.35
CA ALA A 255 1.20 -8.26 2.75
C ALA A 255 2.01 -7.47 3.79
N VAL A 256 1.88 -6.15 3.86
CA VAL A 256 2.68 -5.33 4.78
C VAL A 256 1.96 -5.08 6.10
N SER A 257 0.64 -4.89 6.10
CA SER A 257 -0.14 -4.65 7.32
C SER A 257 -0.32 -5.93 8.15
N THR A 258 -0.54 -7.07 7.49
CA THR A 258 -0.74 -8.38 8.14
C THR A 258 0.05 -9.47 7.39
N PRO A 259 1.39 -9.40 7.42
CA PRO A 259 2.23 -10.36 6.70
C PRO A 259 2.05 -11.79 7.20
N LYS A 260 2.04 -12.75 6.26
CA LYS A 260 2.31 -14.15 6.59
C LYS A 260 3.77 -14.26 7.01
N ARG A 261 4.02 -14.81 8.21
CA ARG A 261 5.36 -14.97 8.76
C ARG A 261 5.95 -16.35 8.45
N PRO A 262 7.28 -16.47 8.25
CA PRO A 262 8.27 -15.39 8.30
C PRO A 262 8.19 -14.45 7.08
N PHE A 263 8.22 -13.14 7.34
CA PHE A 263 8.20 -12.09 6.34
C PHE A 263 9.60 -11.54 6.11
N ALA A 264 10.12 -11.74 4.91
CA ALA A 264 11.42 -11.24 4.50
C ALA A 264 11.28 -10.10 3.49
N ALA A 265 12.00 -9.01 3.72
CA ALA A 265 12.13 -7.89 2.80
C ALA A 265 13.52 -7.91 2.15
N ILE A 266 13.58 -7.81 0.82
CA ILE A 266 14.84 -7.66 0.07
C ILE A 266 14.86 -6.25 -0.52
N VAL A 267 15.78 -5.42 -0.05
CA VAL A 267 15.91 -4.03 -0.51
C VAL A 267 17.28 -3.85 -1.16
N GLY A 268 17.25 -3.47 -2.44
CA GLY A 268 18.45 -3.19 -3.22
C GLY A 268 18.47 -1.78 -3.81
N GLY A 269 19.53 -1.48 -4.55
CA GLY A 269 19.68 -0.24 -5.30
C GLY A 269 21.08 0.36 -5.16
N SER A 270 21.30 1.49 -5.82
CA SER A 270 22.58 2.21 -5.80
C SER A 270 22.69 3.25 -4.69
N LYS A 271 21.55 3.75 -4.17
CA LYS A 271 21.50 4.89 -3.23
C LYS A 271 20.55 4.62 -2.06
N VAL A 272 21.10 4.66 -0.83
CA VAL A 272 20.33 4.54 0.42
C VAL A 272 19.25 5.62 0.55
N SER A 273 19.57 6.86 0.16
CA SER A 273 18.65 8.00 0.28
C SER A 273 17.31 7.81 -0.42
N SER A 274 17.27 6.99 -1.48
CA SER A 274 16.04 6.70 -2.24
C SER A 274 15.19 5.58 -1.63
N LYS A 275 15.64 4.96 -0.53
CA LYS A 275 15.03 3.77 0.07
C LYS A 275 14.91 3.83 1.60
N ILE A 276 15.32 4.95 2.20
CA ILE A 276 15.37 5.06 3.66
C ILE A 276 13.98 4.93 4.31
N GLY A 277 12.97 5.63 3.78
CA GLY A 277 11.61 5.53 4.30
C GLY A 277 11.02 4.12 4.14
N VAL A 278 11.32 3.45 3.02
CA VAL A 278 10.89 2.06 2.78
C VAL A 278 11.56 1.12 3.79
N ILE A 279 12.86 1.29 4.05
CA ILE A 279 13.59 0.49 5.03
C ILE A 279 13.03 0.71 6.43
N GLU A 280 12.81 1.96 6.84
CA GLU A 280 12.26 2.30 8.16
C GLU A 280 10.87 1.66 8.37
N SER A 281 9.97 1.77 7.40
CA SER A 281 8.64 1.14 7.46
C SER A 281 8.70 -0.39 7.49
N LEU A 282 9.61 -0.99 6.72
CA LEU A 282 9.74 -2.45 6.67
C LEU A 282 10.40 -3.02 7.93
N LEU A 283 11.34 -2.30 8.56
CA LEU A 283 12.00 -2.73 9.80
C LEU A 283 11.02 -2.97 10.95
N GLU A 284 9.91 -2.21 11.00
CA GLU A 284 8.86 -2.41 12.01
C GLU A 284 8.03 -3.68 11.78
N LYS A 285 8.08 -4.27 10.58
CA LYS A 285 7.11 -5.28 10.11
C LYS A 285 7.75 -6.61 9.73
N CYS A 286 8.93 -6.59 9.10
CA CYS A 286 9.62 -7.78 8.60
C CYS A 286 10.36 -8.53 9.72
N ASP A 287 10.41 -9.85 9.60
CA ASP A 287 11.25 -10.71 10.44
C ASP A 287 12.71 -10.69 9.97
N ILE A 288 12.92 -10.50 8.66
CA ILE A 288 14.23 -10.55 8.02
C ILE A 288 14.33 -9.40 7.02
N LEU A 289 15.35 -8.55 7.16
CA LEU A 289 15.71 -7.54 6.16
C LEU A 289 17.04 -7.92 5.49
N LEU A 290 17.00 -8.10 4.17
CA LEU A 290 18.16 -8.36 3.33
C LEU A 290 18.47 -7.10 2.52
N LEU A 291 19.67 -6.57 2.68
CA LEU A 291 20.15 -5.41 1.92
C LEU A 291 21.16 -5.85 0.85
N GLY A 292 21.02 -5.31 -0.35
CA GLY A 292 21.91 -5.62 -1.48
C GLY A 292 22.17 -4.42 -2.39
N GLY A 293 22.96 -4.64 -3.45
CA GLY A 293 23.32 -3.59 -4.41
C GLY A 293 24.37 -2.60 -3.88
N GLY A 294 24.58 -1.50 -4.62
CA GLY A 294 25.60 -0.49 -4.28
C GLY A 294 25.35 0.24 -2.96
N MET A 295 24.12 0.26 -2.47
CA MET A 295 23.78 0.91 -1.21
C MET A 295 24.41 0.24 0.03
N ILE A 296 24.80 -1.04 -0.07
CA ILE A 296 25.43 -1.77 1.04
C ILE A 296 26.79 -1.16 1.44
N PHE A 297 27.50 -0.53 0.49
CA PHE A 297 28.80 0.10 0.78
C PHE A 297 28.69 1.27 1.77
N THR A 298 27.56 1.96 1.81
CA THR A 298 27.29 2.98 2.82
C THR A 298 27.17 2.36 4.22
N PHE A 299 26.50 1.22 4.35
CA PHE A 299 26.39 0.50 5.61
C PHE A 299 27.73 -0.09 6.06
N TYR A 300 28.53 -0.63 5.15
CA TYR A 300 29.88 -1.10 5.48
C TYR A 300 30.80 0.02 5.96
N LYS A 301 30.74 1.19 5.30
CA LYS A 301 31.48 2.38 5.75
C LYS A 301 31.02 2.85 7.13
N ALA A 302 29.72 2.78 7.42
CA ALA A 302 29.17 3.20 8.71
C ALA A 302 29.48 2.23 9.88
N GLN A 303 29.74 0.95 9.60
CA GLN A 303 30.10 -0.04 10.63
C GLN A 303 31.61 -0.07 10.95
N ASP A 304 32.42 0.84 10.42
CA ASP A 304 33.89 0.79 10.45
C ASP A 304 34.49 -0.56 9.99
N LYS A 305 33.72 -1.36 9.23
CA LYS A 305 34.13 -2.67 8.70
C LYS A 305 34.94 -2.59 7.40
N PHE A 306 35.60 -1.45 7.18
CA PHE A 306 36.74 -1.36 6.27
C PHE A 306 38.07 -1.67 6.96
N ALA A 307 38.04 -2.16 8.21
CA ALA A 307 39.09 -2.99 8.74
C ALA A 307 38.79 -4.45 8.37
N ALA A 308 39.77 -5.11 7.78
CA ALA A 308 39.78 -6.54 7.52
C ALA A 308 39.35 -7.35 8.77
N ASP A 309 38.89 -8.58 8.55
CA ASP A 309 38.76 -9.62 9.59
C ASP A 309 37.40 -9.78 10.29
N ALA A 310 36.30 -9.65 9.54
CA ALA A 310 35.05 -10.28 9.96
C ALA A 310 34.69 -11.42 9.00
N GLU A 311 34.68 -12.66 9.51
CA GLU A 311 34.00 -13.83 8.91
C GLU A 311 32.48 -13.62 8.83
N SER A 312 32.06 -12.53 8.21
CA SER A 312 30.70 -12.35 7.75
C SER A 312 30.57 -13.28 6.55
N LYS A 313 29.69 -14.30 6.62
CA LYS A 313 29.27 -15.04 5.43
C LYS A 313 28.60 -14.05 4.47
N LEU A 314 29.42 -13.38 3.67
CA LEU A 314 29.00 -12.51 2.59
C LEU A 314 28.47 -13.42 1.49
N ILE A 315 27.17 -13.70 1.52
CA ILE A 315 26.53 -14.37 0.40
C ILE A 315 26.36 -13.32 -0.69
N VAL A 316 27.33 -13.24 -1.60
CA VAL A 316 27.22 -12.43 -2.82
C VAL A 316 26.27 -13.17 -3.76
N LEU A 317 24.98 -12.85 -3.68
CA LEU A 317 24.00 -13.30 -4.68
C LEU A 317 23.95 -12.28 -5.81
N THR A 318 24.06 -12.75 -7.06
CA THR A 318 23.72 -11.93 -8.21
C THR A 318 22.20 -11.72 -8.23
N TRP A 319 21.75 -10.60 -8.83
CA TRP A 319 20.33 -10.33 -9.01
C TRP A 319 19.61 -11.45 -9.77
N GLN A 320 20.32 -12.15 -10.68
CA GLN A 320 19.79 -13.32 -11.40
C GLN A 320 19.51 -14.49 -10.45
N SER A 321 20.43 -14.78 -9.53
CA SER A 321 20.26 -15.85 -8.55
C SER A 321 19.10 -15.54 -7.60
N ILE A 322 18.95 -14.28 -7.19
CA ILE A 322 17.80 -13.83 -6.39
C ILE A 322 16.50 -14.07 -7.16
N ALA A 323 16.41 -13.60 -8.41
CA ALA A 323 15.22 -13.78 -9.24
C ALA A 323 14.83 -15.25 -9.40
N LYS A 324 15.78 -16.14 -9.72
CA LYS A 324 15.53 -17.58 -9.84
C LYS A 324 15.11 -18.21 -8.51
N LYS A 325 15.71 -17.78 -7.40
CA LYS A 325 15.34 -18.31 -6.08
C LYS A 325 13.95 -17.89 -5.66
N LEU A 326 13.56 -16.64 -5.94
CA LEU A 326 12.19 -16.16 -5.71
C LEU A 326 11.17 -16.95 -6.54
N ALA A 327 11.49 -17.26 -7.80
CA ALA A 327 10.64 -18.09 -8.65
C ALA A 327 10.44 -19.50 -8.07
N GLU A 328 11.52 -20.14 -7.63
CA GLU A 328 11.46 -21.47 -6.99
C GLU A 328 10.63 -21.44 -5.69
N LEU A 329 10.79 -20.40 -4.88
CA LEU A 329 10.03 -20.24 -3.63
C LEU A 329 8.54 -19.99 -3.89
N SER A 330 8.21 -19.24 -4.94
CA SER A 330 6.82 -19.03 -5.37
C SER A 330 6.14 -20.35 -5.73
N GLY A 331 6.83 -21.21 -6.47
CA GLY A 331 6.37 -22.58 -6.76
C GLY A 331 6.20 -23.47 -5.52
N LYS A 332 6.77 -23.09 -4.38
CA LYS A 332 6.64 -23.78 -3.08
C LYS A 332 5.59 -23.13 -2.16
N GLY A 333 4.80 -22.19 -2.68
CA GLY A 333 3.71 -21.53 -1.94
C GLY A 333 4.11 -20.28 -1.16
N VAL A 334 5.33 -19.77 -1.35
CA VAL A 334 5.76 -18.48 -0.77
C VAL A 334 5.23 -17.35 -1.63
N THR A 335 4.47 -16.42 -1.05
CA THR A 335 4.02 -15.23 -1.77
C THR A 335 5.21 -14.32 -2.09
N THR A 336 5.53 -14.14 -3.37
CA THR A 336 6.61 -13.28 -3.85
C THR A 336 6.06 -12.02 -4.50
N ILE A 337 6.48 -10.86 -3.98
CA ILE A 337 6.05 -9.55 -4.46
C ILE A 337 7.27 -8.81 -4.99
N ILE A 338 7.24 -8.42 -6.26
CA ILE A 338 8.30 -7.65 -6.90
C ILE A 338 7.84 -6.19 -7.04
N GLY A 339 8.64 -5.26 -6.52
CA GLY A 339 8.40 -3.82 -6.60
C GLY A 339 9.59 -3.05 -7.17
N GLY A 340 9.28 -2.00 -7.94
CA GLY A 340 10.26 -1.11 -8.56
C GLY A 340 10.71 -1.57 -9.95
N GLY A 341 10.79 -0.62 -10.89
CA GLY A 341 11.03 -0.91 -12.32
C GLY A 341 12.28 -1.73 -12.61
N ASP A 342 13.39 -1.47 -11.92
CA ASP A 342 14.64 -2.23 -12.12
C ASP A 342 14.50 -3.70 -11.70
N SER A 343 13.76 -3.97 -10.62
CA SER A 343 13.49 -5.32 -10.14
C SER A 343 12.57 -6.09 -11.10
N VAL A 344 11.59 -5.39 -11.68
CA VAL A 344 10.70 -5.94 -12.72
C VAL A 344 11.48 -6.32 -13.98
N ALA A 345 12.26 -5.37 -14.52
CA ALA A 345 13.10 -5.61 -15.68
C ALA A 345 14.10 -6.77 -15.44
N ALA A 346 14.58 -6.94 -14.21
CA ALA A 346 15.43 -8.06 -13.83
C ALA A 346 14.70 -9.42 -13.92
N VAL A 347 13.50 -9.56 -13.35
CA VAL A 347 12.78 -10.85 -13.40
C VAL A 347 12.32 -11.20 -14.82
N GLU A 348 11.98 -10.21 -15.63
CA GLU A 348 11.65 -10.37 -17.05
C GLU A 348 12.87 -10.82 -17.86
N LYS A 349 14.02 -10.15 -17.68
CA LYS A 349 15.27 -10.52 -18.36
C LYS A 349 15.74 -11.93 -18.03
N VAL A 350 15.39 -12.45 -16.85
CA VAL A 350 15.71 -13.81 -16.42
C VAL A 350 14.64 -14.82 -16.89
N GLY A 351 13.49 -14.36 -17.37
CA GLY A 351 12.40 -15.20 -17.84
C GLY A 351 11.63 -15.89 -16.71
N VAL A 352 11.54 -15.25 -15.54
CA VAL A 352 10.86 -15.80 -14.35
C VAL A 352 9.70 -14.93 -13.86
N ALA A 353 9.29 -13.93 -14.65
CA ALA A 353 8.21 -13.03 -14.29
C ALA A 353 6.90 -13.78 -14.00
N ASP A 354 6.53 -14.74 -14.85
CA ASP A 354 5.30 -15.54 -14.70
C ASP A 354 5.27 -16.42 -13.46
N ALA A 355 6.44 -16.70 -12.87
CA ALA A 355 6.54 -17.48 -11.64
C ALA A 355 6.32 -16.63 -10.38
N MET A 356 6.33 -15.29 -10.48
CA MET A 356 6.14 -14.41 -9.32
C MET A 356 4.66 -14.34 -8.93
N SER A 357 4.37 -14.24 -7.63
CA SER A 357 2.96 -14.12 -7.19
C SER A 357 2.36 -12.76 -7.58
N HIS A 358 3.15 -11.68 -7.48
CA HIS A 358 2.75 -10.34 -7.91
C HIS A 358 3.94 -9.52 -8.38
N ILE A 359 3.75 -8.82 -9.49
CA ILE A 359 4.70 -7.84 -10.03
C ILE A 359 3.95 -6.50 -10.07
N SER A 360 4.42 -5.55 -9.27
CA SER A 360 3.78 -4.25 -9.16
C SER A 360 4.14 -3.36 -10.35
N THR A 361 3.13 -2.78 -11.01
CA THR A 361 3.28 -1.78 -12.08
C THR A 361 3.31 -0.35 -11.52
N GLY A 362 3.10 -0.19 -10.20
CA GLY A 362 3.00 1.10 -9.53
C GLY A 362 4.27 1.94 -9.47
N GLY A 363 5.45 1.34 -9.67
CA GLY A 363 6.73 2.05 -9.64
C GLY A 363 6.92 2.85 -8.35
N GLY A 364 6.94 4.19 -8.47
CA GLY A 364 7.03 5.09 -7.32
C GLY A 364 5.84 5.02 -6.37
N ALA A 365 4.62 4.78 -6.89
CA ALA A 365 3.42 4.67 -6.07
C ALA A 365 3.52 3.49 -5.07
N SER A 366 4.07 2.36 -5.53
CA SER A 366 4.31 1.20 -4.68
C SER A 366 5.28 1.54 -3.54
N LEU A 367 6.36 2.28 -3.83
CA LEU A 367 7.34 2.67 -2.81
C LEU A 367 6.73 3.65 -1.80
N GLU A 368 6.00 4.67 -2.24
CA GLU A 368 5.34 5.61 -1.33
C GLU A 368 4.30 4.92 -0.44
N LEU A 369 3.54 3.97 -0.98
CA LEU A 369 2.62 3.16 -0.19
C LEU A 369 3.36 2.30 0.84
N LEU A 370 4.50 1.69 0.47
CA LEU A 370 5.35 0.94 1.39
C LEU A 370 5.99 1.82 2.47
N GLU A 371 6.25 3.09 2.18
CA GLU A 371 6.66 4.12 3.17
C GLU A 371 5.53 4.48 4.14
N GLY A 372 4.31 3.96 3.93
CA GLY A 372 3.14 4.27 4.75
C GLY A 372 2.46 5.59 4.38
N LYS A 373 2.77 6.17 3.21
CA LYS A 373 2.09 7.37 2.73
C LYS A 373 0.71 7.03 2.20
N GLU A 374 -0.21 7.95 2.38
CA GLU A 374 -1.52 7.90 1.75
C GLU A 374 -1.40 8.36 0.29
N LEU A 375 -1.93 7.55 -0.63
CA LEU A 375 -1.94 7.88 -2.06
C LEU A 375 -3.22 8.67 -2.39
N PRO A 376 -3.15 9.93 -2.86
CA PRO A 376 -4.33 10.77 -3.08
C PRO A 376 -5.42 10.12 -3.95
N GLY A 377 -5.02 9.46 -5.04
CA GLY A 377 -5.94 8.77 -5.95
C GLY A 377 -6.53 7.47 -5.39
N VAL A 378 -5.99 6.92 -4.31
CA VAL A 378 -6.58 5.81 -3.55
C VAL A 378 -7.51 6.33 -2.47
N VAL A 379 -7.07 7.35 -1.71
CA VAL A 379 -7.87 8.00 -0.65
C VAL A 379 -9.19 8.51 -1.21
N ALA A 380 -9.17 9.05 -2.42
CA ALA A 380 -10.32 9.59 -3.13
C ALA A 380 -11.41 8.54 -3.51
N LEU A 381 -11.08 7.25 -3.48
CA LEU A 381 -12.02 6.17 -3.78
C LEU A 381 -12.95 5.90 -2.60
N ASP A 382 -14.17 5.50 -2.93
CA ASP A 382 -15.20 5.16 -1.96
C ASP A 382 -14.78 3.92 -1.14
N GLU A 383 -15.09 3.93 0.15
CA GLU A 383 -14.81 2.80 1.04
C GLU A 383 -15.72 1.61 0.72
N ALA A 384 -15.19 0.40 0.83
CA ALA A 384 -16.01 -0.80 0.81
C ALA A 384 -16.88 -0.83 2.07
N VAL A 385 -18.17 -1.15 1.91
CA VAL A 385 -19.04 -1.36 3.07
C VAL A 385 -18.58 -2.65 3.73
N ALA A 386 -18.09 -2.58 4.97
CA ALA A 386 -17.82 -3.77 5.75
C ALA A 386 -19.12 -4.57 5.89
N VAL A 387 -19.22 -5.71 5.21
CA VAL A 387 -20.25 -6.70 5.53
C VAL A 387 -19.90 -7.20 6.92
N ALA A 388 -20.66 -6.78 7.92
CA ALA A 388 -20.59 -7.38 9.24
C ALA A 388 -20.97 -8.86 9.08
N VAL A 389 -19.95 -9.73 9.07
CA VAL A 389 -20.13 -11.19 9.13
C VAL A 389 -20.32 -11.61 10.57
#